data_AF-A0A7S2L6Z2-F1
#
_entry.id   AF-A0A7S2L6Z2-F1
#
_cell.length_a   1.000
_cell.length_b   1.000
_cell.length_c   1.000
_cell.angle_alpha   90.00
_cell.angle_beta   90.00
_cell.angle_gamma   90.00
#
_symmetry.space_group_name_H-M   'P 1'
#
loop_
_entity.id
_entity.type
_entity.pdbx_description
1 polymer ?
#
loop_
_entity_poly.entity_id
_entity_poly.type
_entity_poly.pdbx_seq_one_letter_code
_entity_poly.pdbx_strand_id
1 'polypeptide(L)'
;MVRRMVSGISLDIATMLEILSPLFPAGSFLLIASLANVGKNISFLSASASRASLHQSLALRNNLADVTAKAGSQAIAASIVGTSLGCCISPLIGDFTNLVPCFFVLSVVHQVSNYLSLKAVPIKSLNIRRLHHILNVVVMDKRSDFHVLSPAEVAQLESFLPFTVQPTRNWLKIGCSLNHFCPDASTFDCLRNAVGREEKYMINIDISSSNTKEKSAAAQRSFREIRIIFMEEAQGEDLLRGFFHCYCIFDGIRQTNIDDIGCAHHLVQQSKPKQDLVNRLIAQMQLKGWKTDTDNVFVELDEHDSYRLKIVD
;
A
#
# COMPACT_ATOMS: atom_id res chain seq x y z
N MET A 1 -4.17 -0.55 -4.89
CA MET A 1 -4.93 -1.83 -5.12
C MET A 1 -6.13 -2.04 -4.18
N VAL A 2 -6.03 -1.81 -2.87
CA VAL A 2 -7.15 -1.98 -1.91
C VAL A 2 -8.41 -1.21 -2.32
N ARG A 3 -8.24 0.02 -2.85
CA ARG A 3 -9.36 0.86 -3.35
C ARG A 3 -10.21 0.14 -4.41
N ARG A 4 -9.61 -0.75 -5.21
CA ARG A 4 -10.33 -1.56 -6.22
C ARG A 4 -11.21 -2.65 -5.59
N MET A 5 -10.77 -3.25 -4.49
CA MET A 5 -11.61 -4.20 -3.73
C MET A 5 -12.77 -3.48 -3.07
N VAL A 6 -12.50 -2.32 -2.44
CA VAL A 6 -13.55 -1.48 -1.83
C VAL A 6 -14.57 -1.02 -2.87
N SER A 7 -14.14 -0.58 -4.05
CA SER A 7 -15.07 -0.22 -5.13
C SER A 7 -15.90 -1.40 -5.62
N GLY A 8 -15.33 -2.61 -5.65
CA GLY A 8 -16.06 -3.83 -5.99
C GLY A 8 -17.13 -4.14 -4.95
N ILE A 9 -16.80 -4.05 -3.65
CA ILE A 9 -17.75 -4.30 -2.56
C ILE A 9 -18.88 -3.28 -2.59
N SER A 10 -18.53 -2.00 -2.79
CA SER A 10 -19.49 -0.92 -2.95
C SER A 10 -20.42 -1.15 -4.14
N LEU A 11 -19.91 -1.69 -5.25
CA LEU A 11 -20.72 -2.04 -6.42
C LEU A 11 -21.73 -3.14 -6.10
N ASP A 12 -21.30 -4.22 -5.44
CA ASP A 12 -22.20 -5.32 -5.08
C ASP A 12 -23.29 -4.87 -4.10
N ILE A 13 -22.95 -4.01 -3.14
CA ILE A 13 -23.93 -3.43 -2.20
C ILE A 13 -24.95 -2.56 -2.95
N ALA A 14 -24.49 -1.70 -3.87
CA ALA A 14 -25.37 -0.84 -4.65
C ALA A 14 -26.29 -1.65 -5.58
N THR A 15 -25.76 -2.71 -6.21
CA THR A 15 -26.57 -3.61 -7.04
C THR A 15 -27.56 -4.42 -6.21
N MET A 16 -27.19 -4.87 -5.00
CA MET A 16 -28.13 -5.50 -4.08
C MET A 16 -29.28 -4.55 -3.70
N LEU A 17 -28.97 -3.29 -3.41
CA LEU A 17 -29.99 -2.27 -3.09
C LEU A 17 -30.95 -2.05 -4.27
N GLU A 18 -30.44 -2.07 -5.51
CA GLU A 18 -31.26 -1.98 -6.72
C GLU A 18 -32.17 -3.21 -6.87
N ILE A 19 -31.64 -4.41 -6.68
CA ILE A 19 -32.40 -5.67 -6.73
C ILE A 19 -33.53 -5.66 -5.69
N LEU A 20 -33.26 -5.17 -4.48
CA LEU A 20 -34.25 -5.10 -3.41
C LEU A 20 -35.22 -3.93 -3.55
N SER A 21 -34.97 -2.96 -4.43
CA SER A 21 -35.80 -1.76 -4.57
C SER A 21 -37.29 -2.04 -4.77
N PRO A 22 -37.74 -3.07 -5.52
CA PRO A 22 -39.18 -3.35 -5.70
C PRO A 22 -39.88 -3.84 -4.42
N LEU A 23 -39.14 -4.29 -3.40
CA LEU A 23 -39.70 -4.71 -2.12
C LEU A 23 -40.10 -3.53 -1.22
N PHE A 24 -39.66 -2.32 -1.57
CA PHE A 24 -39.99 -1.11 -0.82
C PHE A 24 -41.35 -0.54 -1.23
N PRO A 25 -42.05 0.16 -0.31
CA PRO A 25 -43.33 0.80 -0.60
C PRO A 25 -43.24 1.76 -1.80
N ALA A 26 -44.36 1.92 -2.52
CA ALA A 26 -44.44 2.69 -3.77
C ALA A 26 -43.88 4.12 -3.68
N GLY A 27 -43.99 4.79 -2.52
CA GLY A 27 -43.45 6.14 -2.32
C GLY A 27 -41.92 6.22 -2.19
N SER A 28 -41.24 5.10 -1.96
CA SER A 28 -39.79 5.03 -1.71
C SER A 28 -39.01 4.26 -2.78
N PHE A 29 -39.69 3.48 -3.64
CA PHE A 29 -39.08 2.72 -4.74
C PHE A 29 -38.14 3.60 -5.60
N LEU A 30 -38.67 4.71 -6.13
CA LEU A 30 -37.91 5.58 -7.03
C LEU A 30 -36.68 6.18 -6.35
N LEU A 31 -36.81 6.59 -5.08
CA LEU A 31 -35.72 7.15 -4.30
C LEU A 31 -34.61 6.12 -4.09
N ILE A 32 -34.98 4.90 -3.72
CA ILE A 32 -34.03 3.81 -3.42
C ILE A 32 -33.33 3.33 -4.69
N ALA A 33 -34.08 3.14 -5.79
CA ALA A 33 -33.50 2.79 -7.08
C ALA A 33 -32.56 3.89 -7.61
N SER A 34 -32.89 5.16 -7.38
CA SER A 34 -32.01 6.29 -7.73
C SER A 34 -30.74 6.29 -6.89
N LEU A 35 -30.86 6.08 -5.58
CA LEU A 35 -29.72 6.00 -4.66
C LEU A 35 -28.79 4.83 -5.00
N ALA A 36 -29.36 3.68 -5.35
CA ALA A 36 -28.59 2.52 -5.83
C ALA A 36 -27.80 2.86 -7.10
N ASN A 37 -28.41 3.55 -8.08
CA ASN A 37 -27.71 3.99 -9.29
C ASN A 37 -26.59 5.00 -9.00
N VAL A 38 -26.80 5.93 -8.07
CA VAL A 38 -25.73 6.82 -7.60
C VAL A 38 -24.57 6.00 -7.01
N GLY A 39 -24.85 5.03 -6.15
CA GLY A 39 -23.85 4.14 -5.56
C GLY A 39 -23.05 3.34 -6.61
N LYS A 40 -23.73 2.81 -7.64
CA LYS A 40 -23.06 2.12 -8.76
C LYS A 40 -22.12 3.05 -9.51
N ASN A 41 -22.55 4.28 -9.82
CA ASN A 41 -21.73 5.26 -10.53
C ASN A 41 -20.47 5.66 -9.73
N ILE A 42 -20.61 5.88 -8.42
CA ILE A 42 -19.46 6.15 -7.53
C ILE A 42 -18.49 4.98 -7.52
N SER A 43 -19.02 3.75 -7.47
CA SER A 43 -18.22 2.53 -7.49
C SER A 43 -17.47 2.37 -8.82
N PHE A 44 -18.11 2.65 -9.96
CA PHE A 44 -17.48 2.63 -11.27
C PHE A 44 -16.38 3.69 -11.43
N LEU A 45 -16.60 4.89 -10.91
CA LEU A 45 -15.61 5.97 -10.91
C LEU A 45 -14.39 5.60 -10.06
N SER A 46 -14.62 5.06 -8.86
CA SER A 46 -13.54 4.59 -7.99
C SER A 46 -12.73 3.45 -8.63
N ALA A 47 -13.43 2.53 -9.32
CA ALA A 47 -12.81 1.44 -10.06
C ALA A 47 -12.07 1.93 -11.32
N SER A 48 -12.54 2.98 -12.01
CA SER A 48 -11.87 3.53 -13.20
C SER A 48 -10.54 4.21 -12.84
N ALA A 49 -10.48 4.97 -11.76
CA ALA A 49 -9.24 5.56 -11.26
C ALA A 49 -8.19 4.49 -10.94
N SER A 50 -8.61 3.42 -10.24
CA SER A 50 -7.72 2.29 -9.94
C SER A 50 -7.27 1.55 -11.21
N ARG A 51 -8.14 1.41 -12.22
CA ARG A 51 -7.80 0.81 -13.52
C ARG A 51 -6.79 1.65 -14.30
N ALA A 52 -6.94 2.97 -14.31
CA ALA A 52 -6.01 3.86 -15.01
C ALA A 52 -4.58 3.71 -14.47
N SER A 53 -4.42 3.70 -13.14
CA SER A 53 -3.13 3.46 -12.49
C SER A 53 -2.55 2.07 -12.83
N LEU A 54 -3.40 1.03 -12.86
CA LEU A 54 -2.97 -0.31 -13.27
C LEU A 54 -2.52 -0.35 -14.74
N HIS A 55 -3.28 0.25 -15.66
CA HIS A 55 -2.90 0.31 -17.07
C HIS A 55 -1.58 1.06 -17.27
N GLN A 56 -1.37 2.13 -16.51
CA GLN A 56 -0.10 2.86 -16.48
C GLN A 56 1.05 1.97 -16.02
N SER A 57 0.85 1.17 -14.96
CA SER A 57 1.88 0.23 -14.47
C SER A 57 2.22 -0.88 -15.47
N LEU A 58 1.27 -1.23 -16.34
CA LEU A 58 1.41 -2.25 -17.39
C LEU A 58 1.96 -1.68 -18.71
N ALA A 59 1.99 -0.37 -18.87
CA ALA A 59 2.59 0.28 -20.02
C ALA A 59 4.13 0.13 -19.97
N LEU A 60 4.73 -0.26 -21.10
CA LEU A 60 6.18 -0.48 -21.22
C LEU A 60 6.86 0.51 -22.16
N ARG A 61 6.16 1.03 -23.17
CA ARG A 61 6.75 1.86 -24.26
C ARG A 61 5.79 2.92 -24.79
N ASN A 62 5.42 3.91 -23.96
CA ASN A 62 4.41 4.93 -24.29
C ASN A 62 3.12 4.34 -24.90
N ASN A 63 2.82 3.08 -24.56
CA ASN A 63 1.74 2.29 -25.13
C ASN A 63 0.53 2.24 -24.20
N LEU A 64 0.38 3.23 -23.32
CA LEU A 64 -0.75 3.33 -22.38
C LEU A 64 -2.10 3.36 -23.11
N ALA A 65 -2.16 4.06 -24.24
CA ALA A 65 -3.35 4.12 -25.08
C ALA A 65 -3.73 2.73 -25.64
N ASP A 66 -2.75 1.97 -26.12
CA ASP A 66 -2.95 0.60 -26.64
C ASP A 66 -3.41 -0.37 -25.53
N VAL A 67 -2.74 -0.33 -24.37
CA VAL A 67 -3.13 -1.14 -23.20
C VAL A 67 -4.57 -0.81 -22.78
N THR A 68 -4.91 0.48 -22.70
CA THR A 68 -6.24 0.93 -22.29
C THR A 68 -7.31 0.57 -23.32
N ALA A 69 -7.02 0.70 -24.62
CA ALA A 69 -7.95 0.33 -25.69
C ALA A 69 -8.24 -1.18 -25.70
N LYS A 70 -7.21 -2.02 -25.52
CA LYS A 70 -7.35 -3.48 -25.42
C LYS A 70 -8.18 -3.90 -24.21
N ALA A 71 -7.85 -3.35 -23.03
CA ALA A 71 -8.60 -3.62 -21.81
C ALA A 71 -10.06 -3.13 -21.91
N GLY A 72 -10.30 -1.97 -22.54
CA GLY A 72 -11.63 -1.45 -22.80
C GLY A 72 -12.45 -2.37 -23.71
N SER A 73 -11.85 -2.85 -24.80
CA SER A 73 -12.50 -3.80 -25.72
C SER A 73 -12.85 -5.12 -25.04
N GLN A 74 -11.93 -5.65 -24.23
CA GLN A 74 -12.17 -6.85 -23.41
C GLN A 74 -13.32 -6.65 -22.42
N ALA A 75 -13.39 -5.48 -21.78
CA ALA A 75 -14.46 -5.16 -20.84
C ALA A 75 -15.83 -5.11 -21.55
N ILE A 76 -15.92 -4.48 -22.74
CA ILE A 76 -17.16 -4.44 -23.52
C ILE A 76 -17.57 -5.85 -23.94
N ALA A 77 -16.64 -6.64 -24.48
CA ALA A 77 -16.92 -8.02 -24.89
C ALA A 77 -17.40 -8.88 -23.71
N ALA A 78 -16.73 -8.78 -22.56
CA ALA A 78 -17.14 -9.48 -21.34
C ALA A 78 -18.54 -9.03 -20.85
N SER A 79 -18.86 -7.74 -20.93
CA SER A 79 -20.19 -7.23 -20.59
C SER A 79 -21.27 -7.76 -21.51
N ILE A 80 -21.02 -7.83 -22.83
CA ILE A 80 -21.98 -8.38 -23.80
C ILE A 80 -22.24 -9.84 -23.48
N VAL A 81 -21.17 -10.64 -23.33
CA VAL A 81 -21.28 -12.07 -23.00
C VAL A 81 -22.02 -12.27 -21.68
N GLY A 82 -21.64 -11.55 -20.62
CA GLY A 82 -22.27 -11.65 -19.31
C GLY A 82 -23.74 -11.25 -19.32
N THR A 83 -24.10 -10.18 -20.05
CA THR A 83 -25.49 -9.75 -20.19
C THR A 83 -26.30 -10.78 -20.99
N SER A 84 -25.77 -11.30 -22.10
CA SER A 84 -26.43 -12.35 -22.88
C SER A 84 -26.69 -13.60 -22.04
N LEU A 85 -25.69 -14.06 -21.28
CA LEU A 85 -25.83 -15.20 -20.36
C LEU A 85 -26.88 -14.90 -19.27
N GLY A 86 -26.83 -13.71 -18.67
CA GLY A 86 -27.80 -13.28 -17.67
C GLY A 86 -29.23 -13.29 -18.20
N CYS A 87 -29.46 -12.77 -19.42
CA CYS A 87 -30.77 -12.80 -20.06
C CYS A 87 -31.25 -14.23 -20.36
N CYS A 88 -30.37 -15.12 -20.79
CA CYS A 88 -30.73 -16.53 -21.03
C CYS A 88 -31.07 -17.30 -19.75
N ILE A 89 -30.40 -16.99 -18.63
CA ILE A 89 -30.59 -17.68 -17.35
C ILE A 89 -31.74 -17.07 -16.53
N SER A 90 -32.03 -15.77 -16.70
CA SER A 90 -33.03 -15.03 -15.92
C SER A 90 -34.39 -15.74 -15.81
N PRO A 91 -34.98 -16.30 -16.89
CA PRO A 91 -36.25 -17.03 -16.80
C PRO A 91 -36.22 -18.27 -15.90
N LEU A 92 -35.04 -18.88 -15.69
CA LEU A 92 -34.86 -20.09 -14.88
C LEU A 92 -34.77 -19.80 -13.38
N ILE A 93 -34.41 -18.58 -12.99
CA ILE A 93 -34.27 -18.19 -11.58
C ILE A 93 -35.65 -18.00 -10.93
N GLY A 94 -36.60 -17.42 -11.66
CA GLY A 94 -37.96 -17.17 -11.16
C GLY A 94 -38.00 -16.02 -10.14
N ASP A 95 -38.40 -16.32 -8.91
CA ASP A 95 -38.75 -15.33 -7.89
C ASP A 95 -37.56 -14.79 -7.07
N PHE A 96 -37.82 -13.73 -6.29
CA PHE A 96 -36.85 -13.08 -5.39
C PHE A 96 -36.14 -14.05 -4.43
N THR A 97 -36.82 -15.11 -3.98
CA THR A 97 -36.26 -16.14 -3.09
C THR A 97 -35.06 -16.86 -3.70
N ASN A 98 -35.04 -17.03 -5.03
CA ASN A 98 -33.92 -17.64 -5.75
C ASN A 98 -32.93 -16.59 -6.27
N LEU A 99 -33.42 -15.39 -6.61
CA LEU A 99 -32.62 -14.29 -7.12
C LEU A 99 -31.56 -13.81 -6.11
N VAL A 100 -31.95 -13.61 -4.85
CA VAL A 100 -31.04 -13.07 -3.82
C VAL A 100 -29.88 -14.03 -3.53
N PRO A 101 -30.09 -15.34 -3.29
CA PRO A 101 -29.00 -16.31 -3.18
C PRO A 101 -28.13 -16.39 -4.43
N CYS A 102 -28.74 -16.37 -5.63
CA CYS A 102 -28.00 -16.38 -6.89
C CYS A 102 -27.08 -15.15 -7.00
N PHE A 103 -27.60 -13.97 -6.69
CA PHE A 103 -26.81 -12.73 -6.66
C PHE A 103 -25.69 -12.79 -5.63
N PHE A 104 -25.93 -13.34 -4.44
CA PHE A 104 -24.89 -13.49 -3.42
C PHE A 104 -23.75 -14.39 -3.91
N VAL A 105 -24.07 -15.55 -4.50
CA VAL A 105 -23.05 -16.44 -5.10
C VAL A 105 -22.27 -15.72 -6.19
N LEU A 106 -22.96 -15.02 -7.09
CA LEU A 106 -22.31 -14.27 -8.17
C LEU A 106 -21.44 -13.13 -7.64
N SER A 107 -21.85 -12.47 -6.55
CA SER A 107 -21.06 -11.44 -5.86
C SER A 107 -19.79 -12.03 -5.26
N VAL A 108 -19.87 -13.19 -4.60
CA VAL A 108 -18.68 -13.88 -4.08
C VAL A 108 -17.72 -14.23 -5.21
N VAL A 109 -18.23 -14.80 -6.32
CA VAL A 109 -17.42 -15.10 -7.51
C VAL A 109 -16.78 -13.84 -8.09
N HIS A 110 -17.54 -12.74 -8.18
CA HIS A 110 -17.04 -11.43 -8.62
C HIS A 110 -15.88 -10.95 -7.74
N GLN A 111 -16.03 -11.00 -6.40
CA GLN A 111 -14.96 -10.55 -5.49
C GLN A 111 -13.74 -11.45 -5.49
N VAL A 112 -13.93 -12.77 -5.52
CA VAL A 112 -12.81 -13.72 -5.62
C VAL A 112 -12.06 -13.51 -6.93
N SER A 113 -12.77 -13.34 -8.05
CA SER A 113 -12.15 -13.06 -9.35
C SER A 113 -11.37 -11.74 -9.33
N ASN A 114 -11.93 -10.71 -8.70
CA ASN A 114 -11.26 -9.42 -8.53
C ASN A 114 -9.97 -9.56 -7.70
N TYR A 115 -10.04 -10.29 -6.58
CA TYR A 115 -8.88 -10.57 -5.72
C TYR A 115 -7.80 -11.38 -6.43
N LEU A 116 -8.17 -12.45 -7.14
CA LEU A 116 -7.24 -13.26 -7.92
C LEU A 116 -6.62 -12.48 -9.07
N SER A 117 -7.39 -11.60 -9.73
CA SER A 117 -6.85 -10.74 -10.79
C SER A 117 -5.77 -9.79 -10.26
N LEU A 118 -5.93 -9.28 -9.03
CA LEU A 118 -4.92 -8.43 -8.38
C LEU A 118 -3.65 -9.21 -8.04
N LYS A 119 -3.76 -10.47 -7.61
CA LYS A 119 -2.61 -11.35 -7.36
C LYS A 119 -1.89 -11.80 -8.63
N ALA A 120 -2.62 -11.90 -9.75
CA ALA A 120 -2.06 -12.31 -11.02
C ALA A 120 -1.23 -11.21 -11.72
N VAL A 121 -1.34 -9.95 -11.26
CA VAL A 121 -0.64 -8.81 -11.86
C VAL A 121 0.62 -8.47 -11.06
N PRO A 122 1.83 -8.83 -11.55
CA PRO A 122 3.07 -8.48 -10.87
C PRO A 122 3.38 -6.99 -11.08
N ILE A 123 2.98 -6.15 -10.12
CA ILE A 123 3.31 -4.73 -10.16
C ILE A 123 4.79 -4.56 -9.81
N LYS A 124 5.53 -3.92 -10.72
CA LYS A 124 6.98 -3.69 -10.61
C LYS A 124 7.35 -2.45 -9.81
N SER A 125 6.38 -1.57 -9.51
CA SER A 125 6.59 -0.41 -8.65
C SER A 125 6.59 -0.81 -7.17
N LEU A 126 7.41 -0.11 -6.39
CA LEU A 126 7.57 -0.38 -4.96
C LEU A 126 6.64 0.55 -4.16
N ASN A 127 5.87 -0.03 -3.25
CA ASN A 127 5.24 0.69 -2.15
C ASN A 127 5.86 0.23 -0.82
N ILE A 128 5.49 0.89 0.28
CA ILE A 128 6.02 0.57 1.63
C ILE A 128 5.74 -0.88 2.01
N ARG A 129 4.57 -1.42 1.65
CA ARG A 129 4.17 -2.80 1.99
C ARG A 129 4.99 -3.84 1.24
N ARG A 130 5.21 -3.64 -0.06
CA ARG A 130 6.05 -4.52 -0.89
C ARG A 130 7.49 -4.46 -0.43
N LEU A 131 7.99 -3.26 -0.16
CA LEU A 131 9.33 -3.09 0.38
C LEU A 131 9.47 -3.77 1.75
N HIS A 132 8.43 -3.73 2.60
CA HIS A 132 8.41 -4.46 3.86
C HIS A 132 8.63 -5.96 3.66
N HIS A 133 7.92 -6.59 2.73
CA HIS A 133 8.11 -8.02 2.47
C HIS A 133 9.53 -8.33 2.01
N ILE A 134 10.10 -7.51 1.12
CA ILE A 134 11.46 -7.69 0.62
C ILE A 134 12.48 -7.52 1.75
N LEU A 135 12.41 -6.40 2.47
CA LEU A 135 13.38 -6.08 3.51
C LEU A 135 13.26 -6.99 4.73
N ASN A 136 12.05 -7.43 5.08
CA ASN A 136 11.86 -8.38 6.17
C ASN A 136 12.57 -9.73 5.85
N VAL A 137 12.47 -10.24 4.63
CA VAL A 137 13.20 -11.46 4.23
C VAL A 137 14.71 -11.21 4.24
N VAL A 138 15.15 -10.11 3.62
CA VAL A 138 16.58 -9.76 3.52
C VAL A 138 17.25 -9.60 4.88
N VAL A 139 16.60 -8.91 5.82
CA VAL A 139 17.16 -8.65 7.16
C VAL A 139 17.05 -9.87 8.07
N MET A 140 15.96 -10.65 7.97
CA MET A 140 15.78 -11.85 8.81
C MET A 140 16.64 -13.04 8.37
N ASP A 141 16.92 -13.22 7.07
CA ASP A 141 17.67 -14.39 6.58
C ASP A 141 19.16 -14.31 6.96
N LYS A 142 19.72 -13.11 7.24
CA LYS A 142 21.13 -12.87 7.65
C LYS A 142 22.21 -13.57 6.78
N ARG A 143 21.85 -14.12 5.62
CA ARG A 143 22.75 -14.78 4.68
C ARG A 143 23.51 -13.76 3.84
N SER A 144 24.71 -14.14 3.41
CA SER A 144 25.58 -13.30 2.58
C SER A 144 25.04 -13.11 1.15
N ASP A 145 24.25 -14.07 0.65
CA ASP A 145 23.52 -13.97 -0.61
C ASP A 145 22.06 -13.61 -0.34
N PHE A 146 21.67 -12.41 -0.77
CA PHE A 146 20.31 -11.91 -0.62
C PHE A 146 19.34 -12.69 -1.50
N HIS A 147 18.42 -13.43 -0.89
CA HIS A 147 17.24 -13.88 -1.60
C HIS A 147 16.22 -12.74 -1.71
N VAL A 148 16.30 -11.97 -2.80
CA VAL A 148 15.33 -10.91 -3.10
C VAL A 148 14.10 -11.52 -3.76
N LEU A 149 12.94 -11.31 -3.14
CA LEU A 149 11.64 -11.70 -3.68
C LEU A 149 11.37 -10.98 -4.99
N SER A 150 10.89 -11.70 -5.99
CA SER A 150 10.40 -11.16 -7.26
C SER A 150 9.03 -10.47 -7.09
N PRO A 151 8.63 -9.60 -8.03
CA PRO A 151 7.30 -8.98 -8.02
C PRO A 151 6.14 -9.98 -7.97
N ALA A 152 6.32 -11.15 -8.61
CA ALA A 152 5.31 -12.20 -8.61
C ALA A 152 5.19 -12.89 -7.23
N GLU A 153 6.32 -13.16 -6.56
CA GLU A 153 6.33 -13.74 -5.22
C GLU A 153 5.73 -12.77 -4.19
N VAL A 154 6.08 -11.48 -4.26
CA VAL A 154 5.50 -10.46 -3.38
C VAL A 154 4.00 -10.33 -3.62
N ALA A 155 3.52 -10.36 -4.86
CA ALA A 155 2.10 -10.29 -5.18
C ALA A 155 1.27 -11.43 -4.53
N GLN A 156 1.86 -12.61 -4.32
CA GLN A 156 1.19 -13.71 -3.61
C GLN A 156 1.11 -13.49 -2.10
N LEU A 157 2.09 -12.82 -1.52
CA LEU A 157 2.15 -12.47 -0.09
C LEU A 157 1.24 -11.27 0.24
N GLU A 158 0.94 -10.43 -0.74
CA GLU A 158 0.07 -9.27 -0.54
C GLU A 158 -1.37 -9.67 -0.20
N SER A 159 -1.91 -9.04 0.86
CA SER A 159 -3.33 -9.04 1.15
C SER A 159 -3.97 -7.73 0.67
N PHE A 160 -4.98 -7.86 -0.17
CA PHE A 160 -5.78 -6.74 -0.68
C PHE A 160 -7.11 -6.56 0.07
N LEU A 161 -7.33 -7.32 1.15
CA LEU A 161 -8.56 -7.25 1.91
C LEU A 161 -8.71 -5.87 2.56
N PRO A 162 -9.91 -5.26 2.47
CA PRO A 162 -10.19 -4.01 3.17
C PRO A 162 -9.98 -4.23 4.67
N PHE A 163 -9.52 -3.18 5.37
CA PHE A 163 -9.25 -3.20 6.82
C PHE A 163 -8.02 -4.00 7.28
N THR A 164 -7.21 -4.56 6.36
CA THR A 164 -5.91 -5.13 6.74
C THR A 164 -4.98 -4.02 7.25
N VAL A 165 -4.54 -4.11 8.50
CA VAL A 165 -3.57 -3.19 9.10
C VAL A 165 -2.22 -3.37 8.40
N GLN A 166 -1.59 -2.26 7.98
CA GLN A 166 -0.27 -2.34 7.38
C GLN A 166 0.75 -2.74 8.45
N PRO A 167 1.60 -3.75 8.20
CA PRO A 167 2.57 -4.24 9.20
C PRO A 167 3.60 -3.17 9.60
N THR A 168 3.86 -2.19 8.74
CA THR A 168 4.77 -1.07 9.00
C THR A 168 4.16 0.07 9.81
N ARG A 169 2.82 0.19 9.84
CA ARG A 169 2.13 1.35 10.43
C ARG A 169 2.39 1.53 11.92
N ASN A 170 2.74 0.45 12.61
CA ASN A 170 2.92 0.46 14.07
C ASN A 170 4.32 0.91 14.51
N TRP A 171 5.31 0.93 13.60
CA TRP A 171 6.70 1.19 13.98
C TRP A 171 7.44 2.13 13.02
N LEU A 172 6.91 2.42 11.83
CA LEU A 172 7.52 3.30 10.85
C LEU A 172 6.56 4.41 10.43
N LYS A 173 6.96 5.66 10.67
CA LYS A 173 6.25 6.85 10.19
C LYS A 173 7.13 7.62 9.20
N ILE A 174 6.58 7.89 8.03
CA ILE A 174 7.28 8.55 6.93
C ILE A 174 6.71 9.97 6.83
N GLY A 175 7.56 10.96 7.00
CA GLY A 175 7.13 12.35 7.11
C GLY A 175 6.51 12.68 8.46
N CYS A 176 6.90 13.83 9.01
CA CYS A 176 6.21 14.51 10.09
C CYS A 176 6.63 15.98 10.13
N SER A 177 5.89 16.82 10.87
CA SER A 177 6.28 18.21 11.08
C SER A 177 7.71 18.29 11.62
N LEU A 178 8.52 19.20 11.07
CA LEU A 178 9.89 19.46 11.52
C LEU A 178 9.96 19.74 13.02
N ASN A 179 9.01 20.51 13.55
CA ASN A 179 8.96 20.82 14.99
C ASN A 179 8.83 19.57 15.87
N HIS A 180 8.18 18.52 15.35
CA HIS A 180 8.01 17.24 16.04
C HIS A 180 9.13 16.24 15.75
N PHE A 181 9.87 16.45 14.65
CA PHE A 181 11.00 15.62 14.26
C PHE A 181 12.32 16.09 14.89
N CYS A 182 12.55 17.39 14.91
CA CYS A 182 13.72 18.08 15.43
C CYS A 182 13.27 19.43 16.02
N PRO A 183 12.91 19.49 17.32
CA PRO A 183 12.44 20.72 17.95
C PRO A 183 13.52 21.82 18.01
N ASP A 184 14.79 21.42 18.10
CA ASP A 184 15.94 22.31 18.24
C ASP A 184 16.97 22.11 17.12
N ALA A 185 17.70 23.18 16.78
CA ALA A 185 18.80 23.14 15.81
C ALA A 185 19.93 22.18 16.23
N SER A 186 20.21 22.05 17.53
CA SER A 186 21.16 21.08 18.06
C SER A 186 20.74 19.64 17.78
N THR A 187 19.44 19.34 17.93
CA THR A 187 18.88 18.02 17.62
C THR A 187 18.98 17.72 16.13
N PHE A 188 18.71 18.73 15.28
CA PHE A 188 18.90 18.60 13.83
C PHE A 188 20.35 18.21 13.47
N ASP A 189 21.34 18.92 14.03
CA ASP A 189 22.76 18.62 13.82
C ASP A 189 23.14 17.22 14.35
N CYS A 190 22.65 16.84 15.53
CA CYS A 190 22.88 15.51 16.09
C CYS A 190 22.32 14.40 15.19
N LEU A 191 21.09 14.52 14.71
CA LEU A 191 20.46 13.53 13.82
C LEU A 191 21.18 13.48 12.47
N ARG A 192 21.58 14.64 11.93
CA ARG A 192 22.34 14.73 10.69
C ARG A 192 23.70 14.04 10.81
N ASN A 193 24.38 14.23 11.94
CA ASN A 193 25.66 13.59 12.22
C ASN A 193 25.51 12.09 12.52
N ALA A 194 24.38 11.66 13.11
CA ALA A 194 24.10 10.25 13.38
C ALA A 194 23.93 9.41 12.10
N VAL A 195 23.26 9.96 11.08
CA VAL A 195 23.07 9.27 9.80
C VAL A 195 24.27 9.49 8.86
N GLY A 196 24.92 10.65 8.96
CA GLY A 196 25.99 11.12 8.09
C GLY A 196 25.50 12.21 7.15
N ARG A 197 26.29 13.29 7.03
CA ARG A 197 25.94 14.50 6.26
C ARG A 197 25.82 14.30 4.74
N GLU A 198 26.26 13.15 4.23
CA GLU A 198 26.17 12.81 2.80
C GLU A 198 24.83 12.16 2.42
N GLU A 199 24.12 11.58 3.37
CA GLU A 199 22.87 10.87 3.10
C GLU A 199 21.72 11.87 2.86
N LYS A 200 20.80 11.58 1.95
CA LYS A 200 19.65 12.47 1.69
C LYS A 200 18.41 12.16 2.53
N TYR A 201 18.62 11.57 3.71
CA TYR A 201 17.56 11.24 4.66
C TYR A 201 18.02 11.44 6.10
N MET A 202 17.05 11.57 6.99
CA MET A 202 17.23 11.67 8.44
C MET A 202 16.30 10.69 9.14
N ILE A 203 16.78 10.11 10.24
CA ILE A 203 16.02 9.15 11.04
C ILE A 203 16.00 9.64 12.48
N ASN A 204 14.82 9.70 13.08
CA ASN A 204 14.64 9.95 14.50
C ASN A 204 13.86 8.77 15.12
N ILE A 205 14.24 8.36 16.32
CA ILE A 205 13.54 7.31 17.07
C ILE A 205 12.81 8.00 18.20
N ASP A 206 11.47 7.94 18.17
CA ASP A 206 10.68 8.49 19.26
C ASP A 206 10.73 7.51 20.45
N ILE A 207 11.34 7.98 21.55
CA ILE A 207 11.50 7.23 22.80
C ILE A 207 10.35 7.55 23.76
N SER A 208 9.34 8.37 23.37
CA SER A 208 8.35 8.88 24.33
C SER A 208 7.80 7.76 25.22
N SER A 209 8.07 7.90 26.52
CA SER A 209 7.48 7.01 27.52
C SER A 209 5.98 7.20 27.43
N SER A 210 5.23 6.12 27.33
CA SER A 210 3.78 6.11 27.37
C SER A 210 3.27 6.91 28.58
N ASN A 211 2.95 8.18 28.39
CA ASN A 211 2.25 9.00 29.38
C ASN A 211 0.78 9.22 28.98
N THR A 212 0.23 8.31 28.18
CA THR A 212 -1.20 8.19 28.00
C THR A 212 -1.71 7.17 29.01
N LYS A 213 -2.35 7.69 30.06
CA LYS A 213 -3.18 6.96 31.01
C LYS A 213 -4.34 6.27 30.28
N GLU A 214 -4.07 5.21 29.53
CA GLU A 214 -5.09 4.29 29.01
C GLU A 214 -4.40 3.13 28.29
N LYS A 215 -4.29 1.99 28.97
CA LYS A 215 -4.78 0.67 28.51
C LYS A 215 -3.99 -0.48 29.14
N SER A 216 -4.78 -1.35 29.77
CA SER A 216 -4.61 -2.79 30.03
C SER A 216 -3.24 -3.44 29.91
N ALA A 217 -2.93 -4.25 30.94
CA ALA A 217 -1.76 -5.11 31.15
C ALA A 217 -1.41 -6.14 30.04
N ALA A 218 -1.99 -6.03 28.84
CA ALA A 218 -1.64 -6.82 27.66
C ALA A 218 -0.87 -5.99 26.58
N ALA A 219 -0.73 -4.67 26.77
CA ALA A 219 -0.08 -3.75 25.81
C ALA A 219 1.39 -3.42 26.13
N GLN A 220 2.05 -4.22 26.99
CA GLN A 220 3.37 -3.91 27.55
C GLN A 220 4.54 -4.34 26.65
N ARG A 221 4.46 -3.97 25.36
CA ARG A 221 5.60 -3.75 24.48
C ARG A 221 5.27 -2.47 23.71
N SER A 222 5.55 -1.33 24.32
CA SER A 222 5.45 -0.03 23.65
C SER A 222 6.41 -0.07 22.45
N PHE A 223 5.87 -0.26 21.25
CA PHE A 223 6.68 -0.24 20.04
C PHE A 223 7.18 1.20 19.85
N ARG A 224 8.50 1.35 19.87
CA ARG A 224 9.16 2.63 19.60
C ARG A 224 8.93 3.00 18.14
N GLU A 225 8.48 4.22 17.90
CA GLU A 225 8.17 4.70 16.55
C GLU A 225 9.45 5.23 15.89
N ILE A 226 9.86 4.63 14.77
CA ILE A 226 10.93 5.13 13.91
C ILE A 226 10.32 6.12 12.94
N ARG A 227 10.87 7.32 12.88
CA ARG A 227 10.48 8.36 11.94
C ARG A 227 11.58 8.58 10.93
N ILE A 228 11.20 8.63 9.66
CA ILE A 228 12.12 8.94 8.56
C ILE A 228 11.60 10.13 7.76
N ILE A 229 12.52 11.03 7.42
CA ILE A 229 12.26 12.15 6.52
C ILE A 229 13.34 12.17 5.45
N PHE A 230 12.94 12.50 4.22
CA PHE A 230 13.83 12.61 3.07
C PHE A 230 14.05 14.07 2.69
N MET A 231 15.20 14.38 2.11
CA MET A 231 15.47 15.68 1.52
C MET A 231 14.78 15.80 0.15
N GLU A 232 14.53 17.03 -0.32
CA GLU A 232 13.90 17.26 -1.62
C GLU A 232 14.64 16.57 -2.78
N GLU A 233 15.96 16.58 -2.74
CA GLU A 233 16.85 16.01 -3.75
C GLU A 233 17.00 14.49 -3.71
N ALA A 234 16.32 13.81 -2.77
CA ALA A 234 16.42 12.37 -2.60
C ALA A 234 15.87 11.62 -3.83
N GLN A 235 16.67 10.70 -4.36
CA GLN A 235 16.32 9.82 -5.47
C GLN A 235 15.84 8.46 -4.97
N GLY A 236 15.26 7.63 -5.84
CA GLY A 236 14.74 6.31 -5.50
C GLY A 236 15.73 5.43 -4.72
N GLU A 237 17.02 5.50 -5.05
CA GLU A 237 18.08 4.80 -4.32
C GLU A 237 18.27 5.32 -2.89
N ASP A 238 18.22 6.63 -2.69
CA ASP A 238 18.31 7.26 -1.36
C ASP A 238 17.11 6.88 -0.50
N LEU A 239 15.93 6.78 -1.12
CA LEU A 239 14.74 6.29 -0.46
C LEU A 239 14.96 4.84 0.00
N LEU A 240 15.36 3.93 -0.90
CA LEU A 240 15.63 2.53 -0.56
C LEU A 240 16.70 2.38 0.52
N ARG A 241 17.76 3.19 0.49
CA ARG A 241 18.80 3.25 1.53
C ARG A 241 18.22 3.64 2.88
N GLY A 242 17.45 4.72 2.94
CA GLY A 242 16.82 5.19 4.17
C GLY A 242 15.88 4.15 4.78
N PHE A 243 15.06 3.50 3.96
CA PHE A 243 14.21 2.41 4.43
C PHE A 243 15.02 1.21 4.91
N PHE A 244 16.02 0.77 4.18
CA PHE A 244 16.88 -0.34 4.62
C PHE A 244 17.55 -0.05 5.96
N HIS A 245 18.01 1.18 6.16
CA HIS A 245 18.54 1.65 7.43
C HIS A 245 17.48 1.58 8.55
N CYS A 246 16.25 2.02 8.31
CA CYS A 246 15.15 1.86 9.28
C CYS A 246 14.89 0.39 9.65
N TYR A 247 14.98 -0.55 8.71
CA TYR A 247 14.81 -1.98 9.02
C TYR A 247 15.96 -2.54 9.87
N CYS A 248 17.19 -2.12 9.61
CA CYS A 248 18.34 -2.50 10.43
C CYS A 248 18.19 -1.96 11.86
N ILE A 249 17.76 -0.71 12.00
CA ILE A 249 17.43 -0.11 13.31
C ILE A 249 16.30 -0.88 13.99
N PHE A 250 15.25 -1.24 13.25
CA PHE A 250 14.12 -2.00 13.79
C PHE A 250 14.54 -3.39 14.30
N ASP A 251 15.41 -4.11 13.58
CA ASP A 251 16.01 -5.36 14.07
C ASP A 251 16.87 -5.12 15.31
N GLY A 252 17.63 -4.03 15.35
CA GLY A 252 18.41 -3.59 16.50
C GLY A 252 17.55 -3.32 17.74
N ILE A 253 16.46 -2.56 17.61
CA ILE A 253 15.49 -2.26 18.69
C ILE A 253 14.88 -3.55 19.27
N ARG A 254 14.70 -4.60 18.45
CA ARG A 254 14.19 -5.88 18.94
C ARG A 254 15.21 -6.65 19.79
N GLN A 255 16.49 -6.36 19.62
CA GLN A 255 17.60 -7.05 20.30
C GLN A 255 18.11 -6.24 21.52
N THR A 256 17.99 -4.92 21.49
CA THR A 256 18.46 -4.02 22.57
C THR A 256 17.32 -3.17 23.14
N ASN A 257 17.28 -3.04 24.47
CA ASN A 257 16.39 -2.08 25.11
C ASN A 257 17.05 -0.69 25.08
N ILE A 258 16.35 0.33 24.57
CA ILE A 258 16.92 1.67 24.34
C ILE A 258 16.43 2.63 25.41
N ASP A 259 17.11 2.75 26.54
CA ASP A 259 16.54 3.54 27.64
C ASP A 259 16.75 5.07 27.50
N ASP A 260 17.59 5.51 26.55
CA ASP A 260 17.98 6.93 26.37
C ASP A 260 18.18 7.35 24.90
N ILE A 261 18.10 8.67 24.63
CA ILE A 261 18.33 9.34 23.34
C ILE A 261 19.75 9.09 22.84
N GLY A 262 20.75 9.10 23.73
CA GLY A 262 22.14 8.77 23.37
C GLY A 262 22.27 7.37 22.78
N CYS A 263 21.57 6.39 23.38
CA CYS A 263 21.52 5.02 22.88
C CYS A 263 20.82 4.91 21.52
N ALA A 264 19.79 5.72 21.28
CA ALA A 264 19.12 5.77 19.98
C ALA A 264 20.03 6.31 18.87
N HIS A 265 20.75 7.41 19.11
CA HIS A 265 21.70 7.95 18.13
C HIS A 265 22.86 6.99 17.84
N HIS A 266 23.40 6.33 18.88
CA HIS A 266 24.42 5.31 18.71
C HIS A 266 23.88 4.11 17.91
N LEU A 267 22.64 3.69 18.14
CA LEU A 267 22.02 2.62 17.38
C LEU A 267 21.83 2.99 15.91
N VAL A 268 21.43 4.23 15.61
CA VAL A 268 21.34 4.75 14.23
C VAL A 268 22.72 4.68 13.57
N GLN A 269 23.78 5.14 14.23
CA GLN A 269 25.14 5.06 13.68
C GLN A 269 25.60 3.61 13.45
N GLN A 270 25.37 2.73 14.41
CA GLN A 270 25.81 1.34 14.35
C GLN A 270 25.01 0.51 13.33
N SER A 271 23.73 0.83 13.14
CA SER A 271 22.84 0.12 12.22
C SER A 271 22.93 0.60 10.78
N LYS A 272 23.84 1.56 10.50
CA LYS A 272 24.03 2.09 9.16
C LYS A 272 24.50 0.98 8.22
N PRO A 273 23.74 0.65 7.16
CA PRO A 273 24.12 -0.39 6.23
C PRO A 273 25.34 0.02 5.41
N LYS A 274 26.27 -0.92 5.18
CA LYS A 274 27.41 -0.69 4.28
C LYS A 274 26.92 -0.36 2.87
N GLN A 275 27.53 0.63 2.21
CA GLN A 275 27.10 1.09 0.90
C GLN A 275 27.12 -0.02 -0.17
N ASP A 276 28.13 -0.88 -0.15
CA ASP A 276 28.23 -2.05 -1.03
C ASP A 276 27.06 -3.03 -0.86
N LEU A 277 26.54 -3.13 0.36
CA LEU A 277 25.42 -4.00 0.69
C LEU A 277 24.13 -3.51 0.03
N VAL A 278 23.89 -2.20 0.11
CA VAL A 278 22.72 -1.57 -0.48
C VAL A 278 22.79 -1.59 -2.00
N ASN A 279 23.96 -1.32 -2.58
CA ASN A 279 24.16 -1.38 -4.02
C ASN A 279 23.91 -2.80 -4.57
N ARG A 280 24.37 -3.84 -3.86
CA ARG A 280 24.05 -5.23 -4.21
C ARG A 280 22.57 -5.55 -4.09
N LEU A 281 21.90 -5.07 -3.05
CA LEU A 281 20.45 -5.23 -2.88
C LEU A 281 19.68 -4.59 -4.05
N ILE A 282 20.00 -3.34 -4.39
CA ILE A 282 19.37 -2.61 -5.50
C ILE A 282 19.61 -3.35 -6.82
N ALA A 283 20.84 -3.80 -7.10
CA ALA A 283 21.16 -4.57 -8.29
C ALA A 283 20.35 -5.88 -8.37
N GLN A 284 20.24 -6.62 -7.26
CA GLN A 284 19.42 -7.84 -7.20
C GLN A 284 17.93 -7.54 -7.40
N MET A 285 17.41 -6.45 -6.84
CA MET A 285 16.04 -6.00 -7.06
C MET A 285 15.78 -5.70 -8.54
N GLN A 286 16.70 -4.98 -9.21
CA GLN A 286 16.62 -4.68 -10.63
C GLN A 286 16.68 -5.98 -11.48
N LEU A 287 17.58 -6.91 -11.15
CA LEU A 287 17.68 -8.22 -11.81
C LEU A 287 16.39 -9.03 -11.70
N LYS A 288 15.68 -8.94 -10.56
CA LYS A 288 14.36 -9.57 -10.34
C LYS A 288 13.20 -8.81 -11.01
N GLY A 289 13.46 -7.66 -11.62
CA GLY A 289 12.49 -6.88 -12.39
C GLY A 289 11.77 -5.78 -11.62
N TRP A 290 12.25 -5.39 -10.43
CA TRP A 290 11.75 -4.22 -9.72
C TRP A 290 12.21 -2.93 -10.38
N LYS A 291 11.32 -1.94 -10.45
CA LYS A 291 11.68 -0.57 -10.86
C LYS A 291 12.11 0.21 -9.62
N THR A 292 13.36 0.65 -9.58
CA THR A 292 13.96 1.40 -8.45
C THR A 292 14.08 2.89 -8.70
N ASP A 293 13.60 3.38 -9.86
CA ASP A 293 13.61 4.81 -10.19
C ASP A 293 12.71 5.61 -9.25
N THR A 294 13.05 6.88 -9.04
CA THR A 294 12.34 7.81 -8.14
C THR A 294 10.83 7.85 -8.41
N ASP A 295 10.41 7.81 -9.67
CA ASP A 295 8.98 7.85 -10.05
C ASP A 295 8.23 6.54 -9.79
N ASN A 296 8.95 5.44 -9.58
CA ASN A 296 8.39 4.09 -9.39
C ASN A 296 8.51 3.59 -7.95
N VAL A 297 9.13 4.38 -7.08
CA VAL A 297 9.38 4.08 -5.66
C VAL A 297 8.47 4.98 -4.81
N PHE A 298 7.60 4.36 -4.01
CA PHE A 298 6.61 5.00 -3.13
C PHE A 298 5.45 5.75 -3.80
N VAL A 299 4.90 5.17 -4.86
CA VAL A 299 3.73 5.68 -5.63
C VAL A 299 2.43 5.86 -4.79
N GLU A 300 2.37 5.36 -3.55
CA GLU A 300 1.19 5.41 -2.66
C GLU A 300 1.43 6.20 -1.35
N LEU A 301 2.48 7.03 -1.23
CA LEU A 301 2.57 7.96 -0.10
C LEU A 301 1.45 9.00 -0.25
N ASP A 302 0.46 8.97 0.65
CA ASP A 302 -0.69 9.88 0.66
C ASP A 302 -0.22 11.34 0.53
N GLU A 303 -0.84 12.10 -0.37
CA GLU A 303 -0.54 13.51 -0.72
C GLU A 303 -0.55 14.49 0.48
N HIS A 304 -0.94 14.06 1.67
CA HIS A 304 -1.09 14.91 2.85
C HIS A 304 0.11 14.96 3.80
N ASP A 305 1.08 14.05 3.68
CA ASP A 305 2.33 14.09 4.46
C ASP A 305 3.50 14.33 3.52
N SER A 306 3.93 15.60 3.39
CA SER A 306 5.12 15.98 2.64
C SER A 306 6.36 15.29 3.25
N TYR A 307 6.74 14.14 2.71
CA TYR A 307 7.89 13.34 3.17
C TYR A 307 9.24 13.91 2.72
N ARG A 308 9.22 14.97 1.90
CA ARG A 308 10.41 15.68 1.39
C ARG A 308 10.55 17.03 2.08
N LEU A 309 11.69 17.27 2.73
CA LEU A 309 12.06 18.56 3.28
C LEU A 309 12.67 19.44 2.20
N LYS A 310 12.09 20.63 2.03
CA LYS A 310 12.73 21.74 1.33
C LYS A 310 13.60 22.49 2.35
N ILE A 311 14.91 22.41 2.20
CA ILE A 311 15.81 23.32 2.89
C ILE A 311 15.90 24.53 1.96
N VAL A 312 15.31 25.65 2.38
CA VAL A 312 15.49 26.92 1.68
C VAL A 312 16.77 27.52 2.24
N ASP A 313 17.78 27.67 1.36
CA ASP A 313 19.04 28.34 1.67
C ASP A 313 18.82 29.80 2.10
#